data_AF-A0A5B1LCP3-F1
#
_entry.id   AF-A0A5B1LCP3-F1
#
_cell.length_a   1.000
_cell.length_b   1.000
_cell.length_c   1.000
_cell.angle_alpha   90.00
_cell.angle_beta   90.00
_cell.angle_gamma   90.00
#
_symmetry.space_group_name_H-M   'P 1'
#
loop_
_entity.id
_entity.type
_entity.pdbx_description
1 polymer ?
#
loop_
_entity_poly.entity_id
_entity_poly.type
_entity_poly.pdbx_seq_one_letter_code
_entity_poly.pdbx_strand_id
1 'polypeptide(L)'
;MRSIRRLRRPDLGSGAAASDLLDDGDSAAWTATADSIPRDLLPADHRHRAERPALARRLRQMAHPRFYAAQVGDPALAGDVDATTAHFLGTGIRDGARVSGLFNPDVYCERLAARGLGVASGVDPFLHWLTVGWDERIVPTVLFDEEFYVARHPDLANGQEWAFAQYVRAGSYAPGRSPTHFGPNYAGVPAPDARERQDPPLVNGLLHRAEDYDIKRSSWIEEGVVAGAAKLAVLDSPRMRDLVAKAAAIEPMITEPPRERWVSWPPHTHPMLLPTARAEGVRRQLGLVRADTVVVVPGGGGAGAGLAAVASALHEAEPGATVLVATTDHPAHPDLGIKVETVDLREPWAGATEQRRLLGLLDLVRGVQPRRLVVAESALGWRLLSSYGTTLRNEMSLAVVLTAPDGSGVPIDDFQGCFDRLDWVVTDTDAQRDELAGRYLLSGPARDRLISAADCADALADLATRGADHG
;
A
#
# COMPACT_ATOMS: atom_id res chain seq x y z
N MET A 1 15.47 16.19 -21.62
CA MET A 1 15.65 14.92 -22.35
C MET A 1 17.14 14.54 -22.39
N ARG A 2 17.56 13.62 -21.53
CA ARG A 2 18.83 12.87 -21.67
C ARG A 2 18.46 11.39 -21.59
N SER A 3 18.72 10.66 -22.66
CA SER A 3 18.34 9.26 -22.86
C SER A 3 19.14 8.33 -21.95
N ILE A 4 18.46 7.51 -21.15
CA ILE A 4 19.07 6.41 -20.41
C ILE A 4 19.20 5.22 -21.38
N ARG A 5 20.43 4.89 -21.76
CA ARG A 5 20.77 3.67 -22.51
C ARG A 5 20.60 2.46 -21.58
N ARG A 6 19.70 1.53 -21.94
CA ARG A 6 19.65 0.19 -21.35
C ARG A 6 20.94 -0.57 -21.71
N LEU A 7 21.71 -0.97 -20.70
CA LEU A 7 22.85 -1.87 -20.88
C LEU A 7 22.33 -3.30 -21.11
N ARG A 8 22.65 -3.85 -22.29
CA ARG A 8 22.47 -5.26 -22.65
C ARG A 8 23.42 -6.13 -21.80
N ARG A 9 22.91 -7.19 -21.17
CA ARG A 9 23.73 -8.27 -20.59
C ARG A 9 24.55 -8.94 -21.71
N PRO A 10 25.84 -9.26 -21.50
CA PRO A 10 26.58 -10.13 -22.42
C PRO A 10 26.24 -11.60 -22.16
N ASP A 11 25.98 -12.32 -23.25
CA ASP A 11 25.98 -13.79 -23.31
C ASP A 11 27.36 -14.33 -22.91
N LEU A 12 27.40 -15.26 -21.95
CA LEU A 12 28.55 -16.12 -21.72
C LEU A 12 28.20 -17.54 -22.16
N GLY A 13 28.86 -17.94 -23.23
CA GLY A 13 28.71 -19.21 -23.91
C GLY A 13 29.21 -20.41 -23.10
N SER A 14 28.66 -21.55 -23.51
CA SER A 14 29.05 -22.91 -23.16
C SER A 14 30.53 -23.21 -23.40
N GLY A 15 31.19 -23.81 -22.40
CA GLY A 15 32.49 -24.45 -22.53
C GLY A 15 32.71 -25.44 -21.38
N ALA A 16 32.92 -26.70 -21.74
CA ALA A 16 32.88 -27.86 -20.84
C ALA A 16 34.21 -28.17 -20.13
N ALA A 17 34.05 -28.93 -19.03
CA ALA A 17 34.95 -29.94 -18.44
C ALA A 17 36.14 -29.50 -17.56
N ALA A 18 36.01 -29.79 -16.25
CA ALA A 18 36.96 -30.62 -15.52
C ALA A 18 36.20 -31.38 -14.40
N SER A 19 36.37 -32.70 -14.41
CA SER A 19 35.66 -33.69 -13.61
C SER A 19 36.31 -33.93 -12.24
N ASP A 20 35.54 -34.63 -11.42
CA ASP A 20 35.96 -35.52 -10.32
C ASP A 20 36.47 -34.86 -9.04
N LEU A 21 35.63 -34.89 -8.01
CA LEU A 21 35.84 -35.81 -6.88
C LEU A 21 34.65 -35.74 -5.89
N LEU A 22 34.14 -36.93 -5.55
CA LEU A 22 33.21 -37.28 -4.48
C LEU A 22 31.71 -37.17 -4.80
N ASP A 23 31.29 -38.10 -5.66
CA ASP A 23 30.03 -38.83 -5.53
C ASP A 23 30.12 -39.72 -4.28
N ASP A 24 29.39 -39.36 -3.23
CA ASP A 24 28.88 -40.30 -2.24
C ASP A 24 27.38 -40.02 -2.12
N GLY A 25 26.62 -40.94 -2.70
CA GLY A 25 25.17 -40.86 -2.82
C GLY A 25 24.47 -40.83 -1.48
N ASP A 26 23.71 -39.75 -1.27
CA ASP A 26 22.46 -39.80 -0.52
C ASP A 26 21.59 -38.58 -0.93
N SER A 27 21.15 -38.54 -2.19
CA SER A 27 20.12 -37.58 -2.63
C SER A 27 18.73 -38.06 -2.21
N ALA A 28 18.53 -38.25 -0.90
CA ALA A 28 17.20 -38.34 -0.34
C ALA A 28 16.57 -36.95 -0.44
N ALA A 29 15.50 -36.82 -1.22
CA ALA A 29 14.63 -35.66 -1.20
C ALA A 29 14.18 -35.42 0.25
N TRP A 30 14.77 -34.42 0.90
CA TRP A 30 14.51 -34.07 2.28
C TRP A 30 13.06 -33.63 2.43
N THR A 31 12.23 -34.48 3.03
CA THR A 31 10.95 -34.07 3.59
C THR A 31 11.24 -33.44 4.95
N ALA A 32 11.50 -32.13 4.94
CA ALA A 32 11.59 -31.35 6.17
C ALA A 32 10.27 -31.50 6.93
N THR A 33 10.28 -32.31 7.99
CA THR A 33 9.25 -32.21 9.01
C THR A 33 9.39 -30.81 9.59
N ALA A 34 8.33 -30.01 9.50
CA ALA A 34 8.34 -28.57 9.77
C ALA A 34 8.85 -28.18 11.18
N ASP A 35 9.09 -29.14 12.07
CA ASP A 35 9.28 -28.93 13.50
C ASP A 35 10.73 -28.80 13.97
N SER A 36 11.74 -28.86 13.08
CA SER A 36 13.12 -28.65 13.54
C SER A 36 14.07 -28.10 12.47
N ILE A 37 14.98 -27.22 12.91
CA ILE A 37 16.09 -26.71 12.08
C ILE A 37 17.16 -27.81 11.93
N PRO A 38 17.69 -28.05 10.71
CA PRO A 38 18.80 -28.96 10.49
C PRO A 38 20.02 -28.65 11.36
N ARG A 39 20.61 -29.70 11.94
CA ARG A 39 21.69 -29.57 12.94
C ARG A 39 22.95 -28.93 12.37
N ASP A 40 23.27 -29.28 11.13
CA ASP A 40 24.43 -28.83 10.37
C ASP A 40 24.43 -27.31 10.13
N LEU A 41 23.24 -26.72 10.01
CA LEU A 41 23.07 -25.27 9.84
C LEU A 41 23.27 -24.46 11.12
N LEU A 42 23.19 -25.10 12.30
CA LEU A 42 23.30 -24.41 13.58
C LEU A 42 24.77 -24.24 14.03
N PRO A 43 25.09 -23.15 14.77
CA PRO A 43 26.39 -23.00 15.45
C PRO A 43 26.69 -24.22 16.31
N ALA A 44 27.97 -24.60 16.41
CA ALA A 44 28.40 -25.84 17.06
C ALA A 44 27.81 -26.02 18.47
N ASP A 45 27.79 -24.95 19.26
CA ASP A 45 27.33 -24.93 20.65
C ASP A 45 25.80 -25.04 20.80
N HIS A 46 25.05 -24.81 19.71
CA HIS A 46 23.58 -24.83 19.68
C HIS A 46 23.01 -26.03 18.91
N ARG A 47 23.82 -27.05 18.64
CA ARG A 47 23.40 -28.26 17.92
C ARG A 47 22.56 -29.24 18.75
N HIS A 48 22.29 -28.93 20.02
CA HIS A 48 21.59 -29.82 20.96
C HIS A 48 20.09 -30.00 20.60
N ARG A 49 19.58 -31.24 20.69
CA ARG A 49 18.21 -31.58 20.27
C ARG A 49 17.12 -30.84 21.05
N ALA A 50 17.37 -30.50 22.31
CA ALA A 50 16.39 -29.87 23.19
C ALA A 50 16.05 -28.42 22.80
N GLU A 51 16.98 -27.68 22.19
CA GLU A 51 16.79 -26.27 21.82
C GLU A 51 16.09 -26.10 20.46
N ARG A 52 16.19 -27.11 19.58
CA ARG A 52 15.68 -27.05 18.20
C ARG A 52 14.18 -26.72 18.08
N PRO A 53 13.26 -27.25 18.92
CA PRO A 53 11.85 -26.86 18.85
C PRO A 53 11.60 -25.40 19.23
N ALA A 54 12.38 -24.84 20.16
CA ALA A 54 12.28 -23.42 20.50
C ALA A 54 12.79 -22.54 19.36
N LEU A 55 13.91 -22.92 18.73
CA LEU A 55 14.47 -22.23 17.58
C LEU A 55 13.54 -22.27 16.35
N ALA A 56 12.93 -23.43 16.08
CA ALA A 56 11.94 -23.56 15.00
C ALA A 56 10.71 -22.66 15.21
N ARG A 57 10.30 -22.46 16.47
CA ARG A 57 9.22 -21.52 16.82
C ARG A 57 9.63 -20.07 16.61
N ARG A 58 10.87 -19.69 17.00
CA ARG A 58 11.42 -18.34 16.75
C ARG A 58 11.53 -18.07 15.24
N LEU A 59 12.02 -19.04 14.46
CA LEU A 59 12.09 -18.96 12.99
C LEU A 59 10.70 -18.69 12.40
N ARG A 60 9.70 -19.50 12.77
CA ARG A 60 8.32 -19.31 12.32
C ARG A 60 7.83 -17.91 12.68
N GLN A 61 7.91 -17.49 13.94
CA GLN A 61 7.47 -16.17 14.39
C GLN A 61 8.10 -14.99 13.62
N MET A 62 9.31 -15.17 13.09
CA MET A 62 10.03 -14.14 12.37
C MET A 62 9.84 -14.19 10.85
N ALA A 63 9.31 -15.28 10.30
CA ALA A 63 9.13 -15.41 8.86
C ALA A 63 8.09 -14.43 8.33
N HIS A 64 8.37 -13.79 7.20
CA HIS A 64 7.43 -12.92 6.50
C HIS A 64 7.24 -13.49 5.08
N PRO A 65 6.30 -14.44 4.88
CA PRO A 65 6.15 -15.21 3.64
C PRO A 65 6.09 -14.36 2.38
N ARG A 66 5.30 -13.27 2.38
CA ARG A 66 5.18 -12.39 1.22
C ARG A 66 6.47 -11.63 0.90
N PHE A 67 7.21 -11.22 1.92
CA PHE A 67 8.52 -10.59 1.74
C PHE A 67 9.57 -11.57 1.19
N TYR A 68 9.55 -12.81 1.69
CA TYR A 68 10.43 -13.86 1.22
C TYR A 68 10.12 -14.30 -0.22
N ALA A 69 8.84 -14.54 -0.54
CA ALA A 69 8.34 -14.86 -1.88
C ALA A 69 8.81 -13.86 -2.93
N ALA A 70 8.76 -12.56 -2.62
CA ALA A 70 9.22 -11.49 -3.51
C ALA A 70 10.73 -11.56 -3.82
N GLN A 71 11.56 -12.02 -2.87
CA GLN A 71 13.01 -12.15 -3.07
C GLN A 71 13.39 -13.34 -3.96
N VAL A 72 12.67 -14.45 -3.80
CA VAL A 72 12.96 -15.70 -4.50
C VAL A 72 12.18 -15.86 -5.80
N GLY A 73 11.18 -14.99 -6.03
CA GLY A 73 10.36 -15.01 -7.24
C GLY A 73 9.32 -16.14 -7.26
N ASP A 74 8.89 -16.61 -6.09
CA ASP A 74 7.91 -17.70 -5.95
C ASP A 74 6.65 -17.23 -5.19
N PRO A 75 5.57 -16.85 -5.90
CA PRO A 75 4.32 -16.43 -5.30
C PRO A 75 3.60 -17.53 -4.49
N ALA A 76 3.88 -18.81 -4.73
CA ALA A 76 3.21 -19.90 -4.01
C ALA A 76 3.59 -19.93 -2.52
N LEU A 77 4.74 -19.35 -2.17
CA LEU A 77 5.17 -19.18 -0.78
C LEU A 77 4.43 -18.04 -0.07
N ALA A 78 3.79 -17.14 -0.81
CA ALA A 78 3.15 -15.96 -0.22
C ALA A 78 1.90 -16.36 0.60
N GLY A 79 2.06 -16.37 1.92
CA GLY A 79 0.98 -16.69 2.87
C GLY A 79 1.11 -18.06 3.53
N ASP A 80 2.10 -18.86 3.15
CA ASP A 80 2.41 -20.14 3.80
C ASP A 80 3.72 -20.05 4.58
N VAL A 81 3.61 -20.02 5.90
CA VAL A 81 4.75 -19.91 6.82
C VAL A 81 5.60 -21.19 6.82
N ASP A 82 4.98 -22.36 6.75
CA ASP A 82 5.71 -23.63 6.82
C ASP A 82 6.46 -23.88 5.51
N ALA A 83 5.81 -23.65 4.36
CA ALA A 83 6.49 -23.73 3.06
C ALA A 83 7.62 -22.69 2.95
N THR A 84 7.38 -21.46 3.42
CA THR A 84 8.41 -20.39 3.45
C THR A 84 9.62 -20.80 4.29
N THR A 85 9.41 -21.31 5.50
CA THR A 85 10.50 -21.69 6.39
C THR A 85 11.26 -22.91 5.88
N ALA A 86 10.56 -23.90 5.30
CA ALA A 86 11.20 -25.03 4.64
C ALA A 86 12.04 -24.60 3.43
N HIS A 87 11.52 -23.73 2.57
CA HIS A 87 12.26 -23.19 1.43
C HIS A 87 13.47 -22.36 1.88
N PHE A 88 13.32 -21.54 2.93
CA PHE A 88 14.42 -20.76 3.49
C PHE A 88 15.58 -21.64 4.00
N LEU A 89 15.27 -22.67 4.79
CA LEU A 89 16.27 -23.62 5.29
C LEU A 89 16.89 -24.46 4.16
N GLY A 90 16.09 -24.81 3.15
CA GLY A 90 16.48 -25.69 2.06
C GLY A 90 17.33 -25.01 0.98
N THR A 91 17.05 -23.76 0.63
CA THR A 91 17.71 -23.02 -0.48
C THR A 91 17.98 -21.56 -0.12
N GLY A 92 17.03 -20.88 0.54
CA GLY A 92 17.08 -19.44 0.79
C GLY A 92 18.34 -18.94 1.49
N ILE A 93 18.84 -19.69 2.48
CA ILE A 93 20.10 -19.36 3.17
C ILE A 93 21.28 -19.28 2.17
N ARG A 94 21.39 -20.25 1.25
CA ARG A 94 22.48 -20.28 0.26
C ARG A 94 22.36 -19.12 -0.73
N ASP A 95 21.14 -18.72 -1.03
CA ASP A 95 20.83 -17.61 -1.93
C ASP A 95 20.93 -16.23 -1.24
N GLY A 96 21.30 -16.20 0.06
CA GLY A 96 21.38 -14.98 0.87
C GLY A 96 20.02 -14.29 1.08
N ALA A 97 18.92 -15.02 0.93
CA ALA A 97 17.58 -14.47 1.07
C ALA A 97 17.24 -14.21 2.54
N ARG A 98 16.51 -13.12 2.81
CA ARG A 98 16.02 -12.78 4.14
C ARG A 98 14.63 -13.38 4.35
N VAL A 99 14.50 -14.34 5.27
CA VAL A 99 13.18 -14.89 5.63
C VAL A 99 12.27 -13.83 6.28
N SER A 100 12.87 -12.77 6.83
CA SER A 100 12.17 -11.74 7.60
C SER A 100 12.50 -10.32 7.15
N GLY A 101 11.48 -9.51 6.93
CA GLY A 101 11.61 -8.05 6.81
C GLY A 101 12.05 -7.33 8.09
N LEU A 102 11.97 -7.99 9.25
CA LEU A 102 12.44 -7.46 10.54
C LEU A 102 13.84 -7.96 10.92
N PHE A 103 14.52 -8.66 10.01
CA PHE A 103 15.92 -9.02 10.17
C PHE A 103 16.72 -8.48 8.98
N ASN A 104 17.76 -7.72 9.25
CA ASN A 104 18.71 -7.25 8.26
C ASN A 104 20.10 -7.78 8.64
N PRO A 105 20.73 -8.62 7.79
CA PRO A 105 22.01 -9.26 8.13
C PRO A 105 23.13 -8.24 8.33
N ASP A 106 23.15 -7.16 7.55
CA ASP A 106 24.19 -6.14 7.63
C ASP A 106 24.05 -5.35 8.95
N VAL A 107 22.83 -4.96 9.32
CA VAL A 107 22.54 -4.27 10.59
C VAL A 107 22.83 -5.16 11.79
N TYR A 108 22.48 -6.45 11.72
CA TYR A 108 22.76 -7.39 12.81
C TYR A 108 24.28 -7.54 13.02
N CYS A 109 25.03 -7.77 11.94
CA CYS A 109 26.48 -7.90 12.00
C CYS A 109 27.16 -6.62 12.52
N GLU A 110 26.71 -5.44 12.11
CA GLU A 110 27.20 -4.17 12.64
C GLU A 110 26.98 -4.04 14.15
N ARG A 111 25.76 -4.31 14.62
CA ARG A 111 25.40 -4.24 16.04
C ARG A 111 26.11 -5.30 16.88
N LEU A 112 26.35 -6.48 16.31
CA LEU A 112 27.11 -7.55 16.93
C LEU A 112 28.59 -7.14 17.09
N ALA A 113 29.19 -6.59 16.03
CA ALA A 113 30.57 -6.10 16.05
C ALA A 113 30.78 -4.96 17.06
N ALA A 114 29.80 -4.06 17.19
CA ALA A 114 29.84 -2.99 18.20
C ALA A 114 29.87 -3.52 19.64
N ARG A 115 29.44 -4.77 19.87
CA ARG A 115 29.53 -5.47 21.16
C ARG A 115 30.78 -6.36 21.30
N GLY A 116 31.69 -6.31 20.33
CA GLY A 116 32.91 -7.14 20.31
C GLY A 116 32.66 -8.61 19.97
N LEU A 117 31.50 -8.92 19.37
CA LEU A 117 31.12 -10.26 18.94
C LEU A 117 31.16 -10.37 17.41
N GLY A 118 31.13 -11.60 16.87
CA GLY A 118 31.11 -11.85 15.44
C GLY A 118 30.38 -13.15 15.09
N VAL A 119 29.95 -13.28 13.84
CA VAL A 119 29.34 -14.52 13.34
C VAL A 119 30.46 -15.46 12.90
N ALA A 120 30.41 -16.71 13.37
CA ALA A 120 31.37 -17.73 12.94
C ALA A 120 31.27 -17.99 11.42
N SER A 121 32.40 -18.26 10.77
CA SER A 121 32.43 -18.54 9.32
C SER A 121 31.52 -19.72 8.95
N GLY A 122 30.75 -19.56 7.87
CA GLY A 122 29.83 -20.59 7.38
C GLY A 122 28.50 -20.69 8.14
N VAL A 123 28.31 -19.88 9.19
CA VAL A 123 27.02 -19.77 9.89
C VAL A 123 26.22 -18.62 9.28
N ASP A 124 24.96 -18.90 8.94
CA ASP A 124 24.04 -17.87 8.48
C ASP A 124 23.73 -16.83 9.58
N PRO A 125 23.78 -15.52 9.30
CA PRO A 125 23.54 -14.48 10.30
C PRO A 125 22.16 -14.58 10.97
N PHE A 126 21.11 -14.98 10.26
CA PHE A 126 19.78 -15.13 10.84
C PHE A 126 19.73 -16.31 11.80
N LEU A 127 20.33 -17.46 11.44
CA LEU A 127 20.45 -18.60 12.35
C LEU A 127 21.30 -18.27 13.59
N HIS A 128 22.41 -17.55 13.42
CA HIS A 128 23.20 -17.06 14.55
C HIS A 128 22.39 -16.11 15.44
N TRP A 129 21.57 -15.25 14.86
CA TRP A 129 20.68 -14.38 15.62
C TRP A 129 19.60 -15.16 16.37
N LEU A 130 19.00 -16.19 15.79
CA LEU A 130 18.00 -17.01 16.49
C LEU A 130 18.55 -17.70 17.74
N THR A 131 19.84 -18.06 17.74
CA THR A 131 20.50 -18.77 18.83
C THR A 131 21.19 -17.85 19.83
N VAL A 132 21.87 -16.80 19.38
CA VAL A 132 22.67 -15.91 20.23
C VAL A 132 22.03 -14.54 20.30
N GLY A 133 21.82 -13.90 19.15
CA GLY A 133 21.36 -12.51 19.08
C GLY A 133 20.01 -12.25 19.74
N TRP A 134 19.08 -13.21 19.71
CA TRP A 134 17.79 -13.15 20.37
C TRP A 134 17.94 -13.07 21.89
N ASP A 135 18.76 -13.95 22.46
CA ASP A 135 18.97 -14.04 23.91
C ASP A 135 19.82 -12.87 24.43
N GLU A 136 20.75 -12.37 23.59
CA GLU A 136 21.50 -11.13 23.81
C GLU A 136 20.67 -9.85 23.55
N ARG A 137 19.39 -9.98 23.19
CA ARG A 137 18.48 -8.86 22.89
C ARG A 137 19.05 -7.87 21.87
N ILE A 138 19.72 -8.37 20.84
CA ILE A 138 20.23 -7.57 19.74
C ILE A 138 19.10 -7.36 18.74
N VAL A 139 18.59 -6.14 18.63
CA VAL A 139 17.64 -5.78 17.56
C VAL A 139 18.36 -5.91 16.22
N PRO A 140 17.88 -6.71 15.25
CA PRO A 140 18.60 -6.96 13.99
C PRO A 140 18.15 -6.06 12.83
N THR A 141 17.43 -4.97 13.10
CA THR A 141 16.88 -4.07 12.07
C THR A 141 16.90 -2.61 12.52
N VAL A 142 17.02 -1.71 11.56
CA VAL A 142 16.83 -0.26 11.76
C VAL A 142 15.36 0.14 11.88
N LEU A 143 14.44 -0.74 11.47
CA LEU A 143 12.99 -0.49 11.49
C LEU A 143 12.37 -0.60 12.90
N PHE A 144 13.19 -0.78 13.93
CA PHE A 144 12.80 -0.79 15.32
C PHE A 144 13.85 -0.09 16.18
N ASP A 145 13.41 0.91 16.93
CA ASP A 145 14.16 1.65 17.93
C ASP A 145 13.57 1.31 19.30
N GLU A 146 14.32 0.56 20.10
CA GLU A 146 13.83 0.05 21.39
C GLU A 146 13.60 1.16 22.41
N GLU A 147 14.52 2.12 22.50
CA GLU A 147 14.42 3.23 23.46
C GLU A 147 13.20 4.09 23.11
N PHE A 148 13.03 4.42 21.83
CA PHE A 148 11.85 5.14 21.36
C PHE A 148 10.57 4.36 21.62
N TYR A 149 10.52 3.07 21.27
CA TYR A 149 9.31 2.27 21.38
C TYR A 149 8.83 2.16 22.82
N VAL A 150 9.73 1.88 23.76
CA VAL A 150 9.39 1.78 25.20
C VAL A 150 8.96 3.13 25.75
N ALA A 151 9.67 4.22 25.41
CA ALA A 151 9.30 5.57 25.85
C ALA A 151 7.93 6.00 25.32
N ARG A 152 7.59 5.62 24.08
CA ARG A 152 6.34 5.99 23.41
C ARG A 152 5.14 5.16 23.86
N HIS A 153 5.38 3.94 24.35
CA HIS A 153 4.35 2.99 24.79
C HIS A 153 4.58 2.53 26.24
N PRO A 154 4.39 3.41 27.25
CA PRO A 154 4.63 3.07 28.65
C PRO A 154 3.75 1.93 29.17
N ASP A 155 2.61 1.69 28.53
CA ASP A 155 1.74 0.53 28.80
C ASP A 155 2.45 -0.81 28.57
N LEU A 156 3.55 -0.80 27.81
CA LEU A 156 4.38 -1.96 27.51
C LEU A 156 5.65 -2.03 28.39
N ALA A 157 6.05 -0.92 29.03
CA ALA A 157 7.30 -0.83 29.80
C ALA A 157 7.36 -1.75 31.02
N ASN A 158 6.20 -2.20 31.52
CA ASN A 158 6.10 -3.12 32.66
C ASN A 158 6.02 -4.60 32.27
N GLY A 159 6.20 -4.93 30.98
CA GLY A 159 6.22 -6.31 30.50
C GLY A 159 7.52 -7.05 30.87
N GLN A 160 7.44 -8.35 31.14
CA GLN A 160 8.63 -9.22 31.26
C GLN A 160 9.23 -9.61 29.90
N GLU A 161 8.48 -9.44 28.81
CA GLU A 161 8.90 -9.74 27.44
C GLU A 161 9.77 -8.62 26.87
N TRP A 162 10.85 -8.98 26.16
CA TRP A 162 11.69 -8.03 25.44
C TRP A 162 10.86 -7.21 24.42
N ALA A 163 11.06 -5.90 24.36
CA ALA A 163 10.20 -4.99 23.59
C ALA A 163 10.15 -5.33 22.09
N PHE A 164 11.29 -5.73 21.50
CA PHE A 164 11.32 -6.18 20.10
C PHE A 164 10.51 -7.46 19.89
N ALA A 165 10.62 -8.44 20.79
CA ALA A 165 9.85 -9.69 20.71
C ALA A 165 8.34 -9.43 20.81
N GLN A 166 7.94 -8.54 21.72
CA GLN A 166 6.54 -8.11 21.85
C GLN A 166 6.05 -7.37 20.59
N TYR A 167 6.90 -6.51 20.01
CA TYR A 167 6.59 -5.82 18.76
C TYR A 167 6.39 -6.82 17.61
N VAL A 168 7.30 -7.76 17.41
CA VAL A 168 7.15 -8.83 16.40
C VAL A 168 5.84 -9.60 16.60
N ARG A 169 5.53 -9.99 17.84
CA ARG A 169 4.37 -10.83 18.18
C ARG A 169 3.03 -10.11 18.00
N ALA A 170 2.96 -8.82 18.33
CA ALA A 170 1.71 -8.08 18.43
C ALA A 170 1.80 -6.62 17.96
N GLY A 171 2.88 -5.91 18.31
CA GLY A 171 3.02 -4.48 17.99
C GLY A 171 2.99 -4.18 16.49
N SER A 172 3.60 -5.04 15.67
CA SER A 172 3.64 -4.92 14.21
C SER A 172 2.27 -5.09 13.55
N TYR A 173 1.27 -5.60 14.27
CA TYR A 173 -0.11 -5.80 13.81
C TYR A 173 -1.12 -4.89 14.53
N ALA A 174 -0.67 -4.03 15.45
CA ALA A 174 -1.56 -3.19 16.25
C ALA A 174 -1.58 -1.75 15.74
N PRO A 175 -2.75 -1.11 15.62
CA PRO A 175 -2.84 0.29 15.23
C PRO A 175 -2.17 1.18 16.30
N GLY A 176 -1.50 2.25 15.85
CA GLY A 176 -0.87 3.23 16.74
C GLY A 176 0.49 2.81 17.33
N ARG A 177 0.96 1.59 17.08
CA ARG A 177 2.30 1.13 17.51
C ARG A 177 3.38 1.58 16.52
N SER A 178 3.99 2.73 16.82
CA SER A 178 5.13 3.26 16.05
C SER A 178 6.45 2.68 16.59
N PRO A 179 7.22 1.93 15.77
CA PRO A 179 8.49 1.34 16.19
C PRO A 179 9.69 2.30 16.09
N THR A 180 9.54 3.47 15.44
CA THR A 180 10.60 4.48 15.27
C THR A 180 10.01 5.89 15.26
N HIS A 181 10.87 6.91 15.34
CA HIS A 181 10.52 8.33 15.20
C HIS A 181 9.83 8.71 13.88
N PHE A 182 10.02 7.88 12.84
CA PHE A 182 9.47 8.12 11.51
C PHE A 182 8.02 7.65 11.37
N GLY A 183 7.39 7.41 12.52
CA GLY A 183 6.02 6.97 12.63
C GLY A 183 5.90 5.48 12.40
N PRO A 184 4.68 4.99 12.31
CA PRO A 184 4.50 3.61 11.97
C PRO A 184 4.77 3.41 10.48
N ASN A 185 5.52 2.36 10.14
CA ASN A 185 5.86 2.00 8.75
C ASN A 185 4.62 1.50 7.94
N TYR A 186 3.41 1.93 8.30
CA TYR A 186 2.15 1.42 7.80
C TYR A 186 1.86 1.86 6.37
N ALA A 187 1.62 0.86 5.53
CA ALA A 187 0.85 1.03 4.30
C ALA A 187 -0.66 0.87 4.47
N GLY A 188 -1.17 0.74 5.70
CA GLY A 188 -2.56 0.34 5.88
C GLY A 188 -2.88 -0.17 7.27
N VAL A 189 -4.16 -0.48 7.45
CA VAL A 189 -4.67 -1.32 8.53
C VAL A 189 -4.30 -2.77 8.19
N PRO A 190 -3.83 -3.59 9.15
CA PRO A 190 -3.59 -5.01 8.89
C PRO A 190 -4.89 -5.69 8.42
N ALA A 191 -4.77 -6.59 7.44
CA ALA A 191 -5.88 -7.44 7.04
C ALA A 191 -6.35 -8.29 8.25
N PRO A 192 -7.62 -8.72 8.30
CA PRO A 192 -8.13 -9.52 9.42
C PRO A 192 -7.32 -10.79 9.71
N ASP A 193 -6.74 -11.38 8.67
CA ASP A 193 -5.92 -12.60 8.68
C ASP A 193 -4.40 -12.32 8.55
N ALA A 194 -3.98 -11.07 8.72
CA ALA A 194 -2.58 -10.67 8.52
C ALA A 194 -1.63 -11.38 9.49
N ARG A 195 -2.10 -11.72 10.69
CA ARG A 195 -1.28 -12.36 11.72
C ARG A 195 -1.04 -13.83 11.41
N GLU A 196 -2.06 -14.53 10.92
CA GLU A 196 -2.02 -15.93 10.49
C GLU A 196 -1.05 -16.10 9.32
N ARG A 197 -1.06 -15.15 8.37
CA ARG A 197 -0.15 -15.13 7.22
C ARG A 197 1.22 -14.53 7.51
N GLN A 198 1.41 -14.00 8.72
CA GLN A 198 2.59 -13.23 9.12
C GLN A 198 2.97 -12.13 8.10
N ASP A 199 1.98 -11.33 7.71
CA ASP A 199 2.12 -10.21 6.77
C ASP A 199 1.80 -8.87 7.47
N PRO A 200 2.65 -8.41 8.39
CA PRO A 200 2.43 -7.14 9.07
C PRO A 200 2.45 -5.98 8.06
N PRO A 201 1.70 -4.88 8.28
CA PRO A 201 1.61 -3.76 7.34
C PRO A 201 2.94 -3.15 6.91
N LEU A 202 4.01 -3.33 7.69
CA LEU A 202 5.38 -2.90 7.36
C LEU A 202 5.91 -3.57 6.09
N VAL A 203 5.48 -4.81 5.76
CA VAL A 203 5.94 -5.54 4.57
C VAL A 203 5.59 -4.78 3.29
N ASN A 204 4.48 -4.04 3.28
CA ASN A 204 4.13 -3.18 2.17
C ASN A 204 5.16 -2.05 1.94
N GLY A 205 5.72 -1.49 3.02
CA GLY A 205 6.78 -0.48 2.93
C GLY A 205 8.11 -1.07 2.47
N LEU A 206 8.42 -2.31 2.89
CA LEU A 206 9.60 -3.04 2.43
C LEU A 206 9.53 -3.40 0.94
N LEU A 207 8.33 -3.79 0.47
CA LEU A 207 8.11 -4.16 -0.94
C LEU A 207 7.87 -2.95 -1.85
N HIS A 208 7.69 -1.76 -1.28
CA HIS A 208 7.61 -0.54 -2.07
C HIS A 208 8.95 -0.28 -2.75
N ARG A 209 8.92 -0.18 -4.08
CA ARG A 209 10.11 -0.04 -4.93
C ARG A 209 11.11 -1.19 -4.81
N ALA A 210 10.67 -2.38 -4.43
CA ALA A 210 11.55 -3.55 -4.36
C ALA A 210 12.31 -3.82 -5.68
N GLU A 211 11.73 -3.47 -6.83
CA GLU A 211 12.40 -3.58 -8.14
C GLU A 211 13.64 -2.69 -8.29
N ASP A 212 13.71 -1.59 -7.53
CA ASP A 212 14.84 -0.67 -7.54
C ASP A 212 15.93 -1.07 -6.51
N TYR A 213 15.71 -2.13 -5.73
CA TYR A 213 16.53 -2.50 -4.56
C TYR A 213 16.93 -3.97 -4.57
N ASP A 214 18.14 -4.26 -4.07
CA ASP A 214 18.45 -5.61 -3.59
C ASP A 214 17.90 -5.79 -2.17
N ILE A 215 16.63 -6.19 -2.09
CA ILE A 215 15.92 -6.35 -0.82
C ILE A 215 16.50 -7.46 0.09
N LYS A 216 17.45 -8.28 -0.41
CA LYS A 216 18.26 -9.19 0.42
C LYS A 216 19.28 -8.45 1.31
N ARG A 217 19.59 -7.20 0.98
CA ARG A 217 20.55 -6.34 1.69
C ARG A 217 19.86 -5.19 2.41
N SER A 218 19.09 -4.39 1.68
CA SER A 218 18.39 -3.22 2.21
C SER A 218 17.15 -2.89 1.39
N SER A 219 16.27 -2.07 1.93
CA SER A 219 15.05 -1.61 1.29
C SER A 219 14.94 -0.10 1.31
N TRP A 220 14.06 0.44 0.46
CA TRP A 220 13.71 1.86 0.40
C TRP A 220 13.38 2.47 1.77
N ILE A 221 12.64 1.71 2.60
CA ILE A 221 12.23 2.19 3.92
C ILE A 221 13.36 2.09 4.94
N GLU A 222 14.23 1.07 4.87
CA GLU A 222 15.40 0.95 5.74
C GLU A 222 16.39 2.10 5.51
N GLU A 223 16.70 2.42 4.25
CA GLU A 223 17.54 3.58 3.92
C GLU A 223 16.91 4.90 4.41
N GLY A 224 15.59 5.02 4.27
CA GLY A 224 14.85 6.19 4.74
C GLY A 224 14.95 6.40 6.24
N VAL A 225 14.83 5.31 7.02
CA VAL A 225 14.96 5.35 8.48
C VAL A 225 16.40 5.69 8.89
N VAL A 226 17.42 5.11 8.23
CA VAL A 226 18.83 5.43 8.49
C VAL A 226 19.12 6.90 8.21
N ALA A 227 18.71 7.41 7.05
CA ALA A 227 18.90 8.80 6.66
C ALA A 227 18.17 9.77 7.60
N GLY A 228 16.93 9.43 7.98
CA GLY A 228 16.16 10.18 8.94
C GLY A 228 16.84 10.22 10.31
N ALA A 229 17.29 9.07 10.82
CA ALA A 229 17.93 8.95 12.12
C ALA A 229 19.22 9.77 12.18
N ALA A 230 20.05 9.71 11.13
CA ALA A 230 21.25 10.53 11.01
C ALA A 230 20.94 12.03 11.07
N LYS A 231 19.82 12.48 10.48
CA LYS A 231 19.38 13.88 10.56
C LYS A 231 18.86 14.25 11.95
N LEU A 232 18.12 13.36 12.61
CA LEU A 232 17.66 13.60 13.99
C LEU A 232 18.84 13.72 14.96
N ALA A 233 19.88 12.91 14.79
CA ALA A 233 21.09 12.99 15.62
C ALA A 233 21.78 14.37 15.56
N VAL A 234 21.64 15.13 14.46
CA VAL A 234 22.15 16.51 14.37
C VAL A 234 21.43 17.45 15.37
N LEU A 235 20.17 17.16 15.71
CA LEU A 235 19.40 17.92 16.69
C LEU A 235 19.94 17.76 18.12
N ASP A 236 20.70 16.71 18.38
CA ASP A 236 21.36 16.47 19.68
C ASP A 236 22.80 17.00 19.73
N SER A 237 23.25 17.67 18.66
CA SER A 237 24.57 18.30 18.62
C SER A 237 24.77 19.31 19.76
N PRO A 238 26.01 19.51 20.27
CA PRO A 238 26.27 20.49 21.33
C PRO A 238 25.77 21.90 20.99
N ARG A 239 25.90 22.30 19.72
CA ARG A 239 25.39 23.59 19.22
C ARG A 239 23.86 23.67 19.32
N MET A 240 23.14 22.62 18.90
CA MET A 240 21.69 22.63 18.97
C MET A 240 21.20 22.63 20.42
N ARG A 241 21.84 21.84 21.30
CA ARG A 241 21.55 21.85 22.74
C ARG A 241 21.76 23.23 23.36
N ASP A 242 22.83 23.93 23.02
CA ASP A 242 23.07 25.32 23.47
C ASP A 242 22.00 26.30 22.95
N LEU A 243 21.60 26.17 21.67
CA LEU A 243 20.53 27.00 21.10
C LEU A 243 19.18 26.74 21.78
N VAL A 244 18.82 25.48 22.01
CA VAL A 244 17.60 25.10 22.72
C VAL A 244 17.63 25.62 24.16
N ALA A 245 18.76 25.50 24.87
CA ALA A 245 18.91 26.01 26.22
C ALA A 245 18.75 27.54 26.29
N LYS A 246 19.35 28.27 25.35
CA LYS A 246 19.17 29.74 25.22
C LYS A 246 17.72 30.11 24.96
N ALA A 247 17.04 29.38 24.09
CA ALA A 247 15.63 29.62 23.80
C ALA A 247 14.75 29.31 25.02
N ALA A 248 15.02 28.21 25.74
CA ALA A 248 14.31 27.81 26.94
C ALA A 248 14.47 28.79 28.11
N ALA A 249 15.61 29.51 28.18
CA ALA A 249 15.79 30.58 29.16
C ALA A 249 14.86 31.78 28.92
N ILE A 250 14.35 31.93 27.69
CA ILE A 250 13.39 32.98 27.31
C ILE A 250 11.96 32.45 27.43
N GLU A 251 11.70 31.26 26.87
CA GLU A 251 10.40 30.58 26.88
C GLU A 251 10.57 29.15 27.41
N PRO A 252 10.36 28.92 28.73
CA PRO A 252 10.54 27.60 29.35
C PRO A 252 9.72 26.47 28.70
N MET A 253 8.60 26.79 28.04
CA MET A 253 7.78 25.81 27.33
C MET A 253 8.52 25.13 26.16
N ILE A 254 9.63 25.70 25.66
CA ILE A 254 10.45 25.10 24.60
C ILE A 254 11.06 23.76 25.02
N THR A 255 11.37 23.61 26.32
CA THR A 255 11.89 22.35 26.87
C THR A 255 10.81 21.34 27.22
N GLU A 256 9.53 21.72 27.19
CA GLU A 256 8.48 20.74 27.38
C GLU A 256 8.45 19.79 26.18
N PRO A 257 8.48 18.46 26.42
CA PRO A 257 8.38 17.51 25.33
C PRO A 257 7.02 17.72 24.63
N PRO A 258 6.98 17.96 23.31
CA PRO A 258 5.72 17.99 22.60
C PRO A 258 5.00 16.66 22.82
N ARG A 259 3.67 16.72 23.01
CA ARG A 259 2.82 15.56 23.31
C ARG A 259 2.94 14.45 22.25
N GLU A 260 3.37 14.78 21.04
CA GLU A 260 3.61 13.82 19.97
C GLU A 260 4.65 14.34 18.96
N ARG A 261 5.72 13.57 18.71
CA ARG A 261 6.61 13.76 17.56
C ARG A 261 6.44 12.58 16.62
N TRP A 262 5.62 12.75 15.60
CA TRP A 262 5.84 12.02 14.35
C TRP A 262 6.61 12.94 13.42
N VAL A 263 7.83 12.52 13.06
CA VAL A 263 8.61 13.20 12.03
C VAL A 263 8.20 12.65 10.68
N SER A 264 7.47 13.45 9.90
CA SER A 264 7.27 13.14 8.49
C SER A 264 8.61 13.34 7.75
N TRP A 265 9.10 12.30 7.10
CA TRP A 265 10.35 12.32 6.34
C TRP A 265 10.12 11.98 4.87
N PRO A 266 9.59 12.91 4.04
CA PRO A 266 9.47 12.68 2.61
C PRO A 266 10.86 12.50 1.95
N PRO A 267 10.98 11.58 0.97
CA PRO A 267 9.93 10.75 0.41
C PRO A 267 9.68 9.43 1.18
N HIS A 268 10.46 9.10 2.21
CA HIS A 268 10.47 7.75 2.79
C HIS A 268 9.32 7.44 3.75
N THR A 269 8.92 8.38 4.62
CA THR A 269 7.94 8.11 5.69
C THR A 269 6.76 9.08 5.70
N HIS A 270 6.35 9.54 4.52
CA HIS A 270 5.15 10.35 4.37
C HIS A 270 3.88 9.48 4.36
N PRO A 271 2.82 9.82 5.13
CA PRO A 271 1.59 9.02 5.18
C PRO A 271 0.89 8.79 3.83
N MET A 272 1.12 9.68 2.85
CA MET A 272 0.58 9.56 1.49
C MET A 272 1.45 8.76 0.53
N LEU A 273 2.67 8.36 0.91
CA LEU A 273 3.59 7.67 0.01
C LEU A 273 2.93 6.44 -0.64
N LEU A 274 2.41 5.53 0.18
CA LEU A 274 1.88 4.26 -0.31
C LEU A 274 0.52 4.40 -0.99
N PRO A 275 -0.44 5.21 -0.51
CA PRO A 275 -1.63 5.53 -1.28
C PRO A 275 -1.31 6.09 -2.68
N THR A 276 -0.38 7.05 -2.78
CA THR A 276 0.02 7.64 -4.06
C THR A 276 0.74 6.61 -4.94
N ALA A 277 1.64 5.80 -4.39
CA ALA A 277 2.33 4.75 -5.14
C ALA A 277 1.37 3.69 -5.67
N ARG A 278 0.35 3.30 -4.90
CA ARG A 278 -0.67 2.34 -5.37
C ARG A 278 -1.54 2.94 -6.46
N ALA A 279 -1.96 4.19 -6.31
CA ALA A 279 -2.71 4.90 -7.36
C ALA A 279 -1.87 5.06 -8.64
N GLU A 280 -0.56 5.34 -8.51
CA GLU A 280 0.37 5.31 -9.64
C GLU A 280 0.47 3.92 -10.28
N GLY A 281 0.57 2.85 -9.47
CA GLY A 281 0.57 1.47 -9.95
C GLY A 281 -0.67 1.14 -10.78
N VAL A 282 -1.86 1.53 -10.29
CA VAL A 282 -3.13 1.38 -11.01
C VAL A 282 -3.07 2.12 -12.35
N ARG A 283 -2.62 3.38 -12.39
CA ARG A 283 -2.50 4.13 -13.65
C ARG A 283 -1.52 3.52 -14.63
N ARG A 284 -0.38 3.03 -14.14
CA ARG A 284 0.63 2.36 -14.99
C ARG A 284 0.06 1.07 -15.59
N GLN A 285 -0.71 0.30 -14.82
CA GLN A 285 -1.38 -0.91 -15.30
C GLN A 285 -2.46 -0.60 -16.34
N LEU A 286 -3.23 0.46 -16.13
CA LEU A 286 -4.21 0.94 -17.12
C LEU A 286 -3.55 1.34 -18.45
N GLY A 287 -2.32 1.87 -18.40
CA GLY A 287 -1.62 2.35 -19.59
C GLY A 287 -2.28 3.57 -20.24
N LEU A 288 -3.26 4.17 -19.56
CA LEU A 288 -4.01 5.34 -20.02
C LEU A 288 -3.36 6.62 -19.52
N VAL A 289 -2.97 7.48 -20.46
CA VAL A 289 -2.52 8.85 -20.14
C VAL A 289 -3.73 9.78 -20.02
N ARG A 290 -4.79 9.51 -20.78
CA ARG A 290 -6.04 10.28 -20.77
C ARG A 290 -7.24 9.35 -20.96
N ALA A 291 -8.34 9.65 -20.29
CA ALA A 291 -9.68 9.16 -20.63
C ALA A 291 -10.54 10.35 -21.08
N ASP A 292 -11.61 10.13 -21.83
CA ASP A 292 -12.58 11.19 -22.11
C ASP A 292 -13.63 11.25 -21.00
N THR A 293 -14.11 10.09 -20.57
CA THR A 293 -15.09 9.96 -19.49
C THR A 293 -14.64 8.92 -18.48
N VAL A 294 -14.66 9.28 -17.19
CA VAL A 294 -14.50 8.33 -16.08
C VAL A 294 -15.87 8.14 -15.44
N VAL A 295 -16.31 6.88 -15.35
CA VAL A 295 -17.56 6.48 -14.70
C VAL A 295 -17.22 5.75 -13.41
N VAL A 296 -17.60 6.31 -12.26
CA VAL A 296 -17.37 5.71 -10.94
C VAL A 296 -18.64 5.05 -10.45
N VAL A 297 -18.58 3.73 -10.23
CA VAL A 297 -19.71 2.89 -9.81
C VAL A 297 -19.33 2.02 -8.61
N PRO A 298 -20.29 1.58 -7.78
CA PRO A 298 -20.02 0.57 -6.77
C PRO A 298 -19.54 -0.75 -7.40
N GLY A 299 -20.00 -1.04 -8.62
CA GLY A 299 -19.82 -2.33 -9.28
C GLY A 299 -20.88 -3.34 -8.82
N GLY A 300 -20.98 -4.45 -9.53
CA GLY A 300 -22.11 -5.37 -9.43
C GLY A 300 -23.37 -4.77 -10.08
N GLY A 301 -24.42 -5.59 -10.22
CA GLY A 301 -25.68 -5.17 -10.84
C GLY A 301 -25.59 -4.91 -12.35
N GLY A 302 -26.73 -4.57 -12.95
CA GLY A 302 -26.81 -4.08 -14.34
C GLY A 302 -26.76 -2.55 -14.39
N ALA A 303 -26.49 -1.99 -15.58
CA ALA A 303 -26.66 -0.56 -15.77
C ALA A 303 -28.14 -0.19 -15.60
N GLY A 304 -28.45 0.72 -14.67
CA GLY A 304 -29.77 1.37 -14.65
C GLY A 304 -30.04 2.12 -15.96
N ALA A 305 -31.31 2.44 -16.23
CA ALA A 305 -31.72 3.07 -17.48
C ALA A 305 -30.99 4.39 -17.75
N GLY A 306 -30.78 5.21 -16.72
CA GLY A 306 -30.06 6.48 -16.80
C GLY A 306 -28.59 6.27 -17.14
N LEU A 307 -27.92 5.29 -16.54
CA LEU A 307 -26.50 5.04 -16.79
C LEU A 307 -26.29 4.49 -18.21
N ALA A 308 -27.17 3.58 -18.66
CA ALA A 308 -27.17 3.06 -20.02
C ALA A 308 -27.43 4.18 -21.04
N ALA A 309 -28.38 5.08 -20.76
CA ALA A 309 -28.69 6.22 -21.63
C ALA A 309 -27.51 7.20 -21.74
N VAL A 310 -26.84 7.53 -20.62
CA VAL A 310 -25.63 8.35 -20.63
C VAL A 310 -24.53 7.71 -21.46
N ALA A 311 -24.28 6.41 -21.28
CA ALA A 311 -23.26 5.69 -22.03
C ALA A 311 -23.55 5.71 -23.54
N SER A 312 -24.80 5.42 -23.95
CA SER A 312 -25.20 5.46 -25.36
C SER A 312 -25.07 6.86 -25.94
N ALA A 313 -25.62 7.87 -25.28
CA ALA A 313 -25.61 9.26 -25.76
C ALA A 313 -24.18 9.80 -25.93
N LEU A 314 -23.29 9.55 -24.97
CA LEU A 314 -21.89 9.95 -25.08
C LEU A 314 -21.14 9.20 -26.18
N HIS A 315 -21.44 7.90 -26.37
CA HIS A 315 -20.83 7.12 -27.45
C HIS A 315 -21.33 7.54 -28.83
N GLU A 316 -22.61 7.88 -28.98
CA GLU A 316 -23.17 8.40 -30.23
C GLU A 316 -22.57 9.77 -30.59
N ALA A 317 -22.41 10.64 -29.60
CA ALA A 317 -21.78 11.95 -29.79
C ALA A 317 -20.27 11.84 -30.11
N GLU A 318 -19.56 10.91 -29.45
CA GLU A 318 -18.11 10.75 -29.57
C GLU A 318 -17.72 9.25 -29.65
N PRO A 319 -17.90 8.56 -30.78
CA PRO A 319 -17.70 7.10 -30.87
C PRO A 319 -16.28 6.59 -30.56
N GLY A 320 -15.29 7.47 -30.71
CA GLY A 320 -13.88 7.18 -30.40
C GLY A 320 -13.44 7.56 -28.98
N ALA A 321 -14.35 8.11 -28.16
CA ALA A 321 -14.02 8.57 -26.82
C ALA A 321 -13.66 7.40 -25.90
N THR A 322 -12.61 7.58 -25.10
CA THR A 322 -12.19 6.57 -24.12
C THR A 322 -13.05 6.67 -22.87
N VAL A 323 -13.76 5.60 -22.54
CA VAL A 323 -14.56 5.49 -21.32
C VAL A 323 -13.87 4.54 -20.34
N LEU A 324 -13.52 5.03 -19.16
CA LEU A 324 -12.98 4.24 -18.05
C LEU A 324 -14.05 4.02 -16.99
N VAL A 325 -14.39 2.77 -16.70
CA VAL A 325 -15.28 2.41 -15.60
C VAL A 325 -14.46 1.98 -14.38
N ALA A 326 -14.59 2.74 -13.30
CA ALA A 326 -13.92 2.48 -12.03
C ALA A 326 -14.91 1.91 -11.01
N THR A 327 -14.71 0.67 -10.59
CA THR A 327 -15.57 0.01 -9.59
C THR A 327 -15.00 0.18 -8.18
N THR A 328 -15.86 0.51 -7.21
CA THR A 328 -15.42 0.84 -5.85
C THR A 328 -15.62 -0.27 -4.82
N ASP A 329 -16.62 -1.14 -4.98
CA ASP A 329 -17.10 -2.08 -3.95
C ASP A 329 -17.31 -3.53 -4.44
N HIS A 330 -17.48 -3.74 -5.75
CA HIS A 330 -17.53 -5.06 -6.40
C HIS A 330 -16.72 -5.10 -7.73
N PRO A 331 -16.06 -6.21 -8.13
CA PRO A 331 -15.16 -6.20 -9.30
C PRO A 331 -15.92 -6.14 -10.62
N ALA A 332 -17.11 -6.73 -10.69
CA ALA A 332 -17.92 -6.70 -11.90
C ALA A 332 -18.37 -5.27 -12.18
N HIS A 333 -18.23 -4.81 -13.42
CA HIS A 333 -18.78 -3.55 -13.87
C HIS A 333 -20.14 -3.78 -14.55
N PRO A 334 -21.03 -2.78 -14.59
CA PRO A 334 -22.26 -2.86 -15.38
C PRO A 334 -21.92 -2.97 -16.88
N ASP A 335 -22.77 -3.67 -17.63
CA ASP A 335 -22.72 -3.67 -19.10
C ASP A 335 -23.32 -2.36 -19.63
N LEU A 336 -22.49 -1.54 -20.28
CA LEU A 336 -22.89 -0.25 -20.84
C LEU A 336 -23.22 -0.34 -22.34
N GLY A 337 -23.11 -1.52 -22.97
CA GLY A 337 -23.34 -1.69 -24.41
C GLY A 337 -22.29 -1.03 -25.32
N ILE A 338 -21.20 -0.52 -24.73
CA ILE A 338 -20.11 0.17 -25.43
C ILE A 338 -18.76 -0.38 -24.98
N LYS A 339 -17.70 -0.14 -25.77
CA LYS A 339 -16.35 -0.49 -25.35
C LYS A 339 -15.91 0.38 -24.18
N VAL A 340 -15.45 -0.25 -23.11
CA VAL A 340 -14.92 0.43 -21.91
C VAL A 340 -13.60 -0.17 -21.48
N GLU A 341 -12.74 0.67 -20.92
CA GLU A 341 -11.62 0.25 -20.08
C GLU A 341 -12.12 0.14 -18.64
N THR A 342 -11.55 -0.76 -17.84
CA THR A 342 -12.09 -1.03 -16.49
C THR A 342 -10.99 -1.11 -15.44
N VAL A 343 -11.34 -0.71 -14.21
CA VAL A 343 -10.44 -0.79 -13.07
C VAL A 343 -11.20 -1.14 -11.80
N ASP A 344 -10.78 -2.22 -11.13
CA ASP A 344 -11.24 -2.57 -9.78
C ASP A 344 -10.35 -1.89 -8.75
N LEU A 345 -10.95 -1.00 -7.95
CA LEU A 345 -10.23 -0.20 -6.96
C LEU A 345 -10.13 -0.84 -5.58
N ARG A 346 -10.74 -2.02 -5.37
CA ARG A 346 -10.76 -2.69 -4.08
C ARG A 346 -9.44 -3.36 -3.76
N GLU A 347 -8.90 -4.09 -4.73
CA GLU A 347 -7.64 -4.81 -4.54
C GLU A 347 -6.48 -3.83 -4.28
N PRO A 348 -6.27 -2.76 -5.08
CA PRO A 348 -5.22 -1.79 -4.81
C PRO A 348 -5.39 -1.10 -3.45
N TRP A 349 -6.61 -0.95 -2.94
CA TRP A 349 -6.86 -0.24 -1.69
C TRP A 349 -7.31 -1.15 -0.54
N ALA A 350 -7.00 -2.44 -0.63
CA ALA A 350 -7.23 -3.38 0.46
C ALA A 350 -6.50 -2.90 1.74
N GLY A 351 -7.24 -2.89 2.86
CA GLY A 351 -6.77 -2.40 4.17
C GLY A 351 -6.59 -0.87 4.26
N ALA A 352 -6.98 -0.10 3.25
CA ALA A 352 -6.95 1.36 3.29
C ALA A 352 -8.15 1.91 4.07
N THR A 353 -7.94 2.99 4.82
CA THR A 353 -9.05 3.76 5.38
C THR A 353 -9.88 4.38 4.27
N GLU A 354 -11.13 4.74 4.58
CA GLU A 354 -12.02 5.38 3.63
C GLU A 354 -11.41 6.68 3.05
N GLN A 355 -10.75 7.47 3.89
CA GLN A 355 -10.02 8.68 3.45
C GLN A 355 -8.90 8.35 2.45
N ARG A 356 -8.19 7.23 2.63
CA ARG A 356 -7.13 6.81 1.71
C ARG A 356 -7.70 6.28 0.38
N ARG A 357 -8.83 5.56 0.41
CA ARG A 357 -9.57 5.17 -0.81
C ARG A 357 -10.01 6.41 -1.59
N LEU A 358 -10.52 7.43 -0.89
CA LEU A 358 -10.97 8.69 -1.48
C LEU A 358 -9.83 9.44 -2.18
N LEU A 359 -8.68 9.55 -1.51
CA LEU A 359 -7.49 10.18 -2.10
C LEU A 359 -6.92 9.36 -3.26
N GLY A 360 -6.99 8.03 -3.19
CA GLY A 360 -6.62 7.16 -4.31
C GLY A 360 -7.52 7.37 -5.53
N LEU A 361 -8.83 7.50 -5.33
CA LEU A 361 -9.78 7.81 -6.41
C LEU A 361 -9.53 9.19 -7.01
N LEU A 362 -9.27 10.20 -6.17
CA LEU A 362 -8.90 11.54 -6.63
C LEU A 362 -7.63 11.50 -7.49
N ASP A 363 -6.60 10.77 -7.06
CA ASP A 363 -5.33 10.64 -7.78
C ASP A 363 -5.49 9.86 -9.11
N LEU A 364 -6.34 8.84 -9.14
CA LEU A 364 -6.72 8.14 -10.37
C LEU A 364 -7.40 9.10 -11.36
N VAL A 365 -8.49 9.75 -10.92
CA VAL A 365 -9.31 10.65 -11.75
C VAL A 365 -8.44 11.77 -12.31
N ARG A 366 -7.70 12.49 -11.47
CA ARG A 366 -6.82 13.57 -11.94
C ARG A 366 -5.67 13.06 -12.81
N GLY A 367 -5.16 11.86 -12.53
CA GLY A 367 -4.06 11.28 -13.28
C GLY A 367 -4.43 10.81 -14.69
N VAL A 368 -5.69 10.46 -14.95
CA VAL A 368 -6.20 10.16 -16.31
C VAL A 368 -6.90 11.34 -16.98
N GLN A 369 -6.90 12.53 -16.35
CA GLN A 369 -7.33 13.82 -16.93
C GLN A 369 -8.62 13.74 -17.78
N PRO A 370 -9.74 13.24 -17.23
CA PRO A 370 -10.97 13.10 -17.99
C PRO A 370 -11.56 14.45 -18.37
N ARG A 371 -12.27 14.51 -19.50
CA ARG A 371 -13.14 15.64 -19.82
C ARG A 371 -14.38 15.63 -18.94
N ARG A 372 -14.85 14.44 -18.55
CA ARG A 372 -16.07 14.20 -17.78
C ARG A 372 -15.86 13.18 -16.67
N LEU A 373 -16.32 13.50 -15.47
CA LEU A 373 -16.45 12.56 -14.35
C LEU A 373 -17.93 12.32 -14.09
N VAL A 374 -18.36 11.07 -14.22
CA VAL A 374 -19.72 10.61 -13.97
C VAL A 374 -19.71 9.70 -12.74
N VAL A 375 -20.48 10.05 -11.72
CA VAL A 375 -20.66 9.20 -10.52
C VAL A 375 -22.04 8.56 -10.55
N ALA A 376 -22.10 7.23 -10.45
CA ALA A 376 -23.35 6.49 -10.39
C ALA A 376 -23.33 5.58 -9.16
N GLU A 377 -24.17 5.86 -8.17
CA GLU A 377 -24.37 5.09 -6.92
C GLU A 377 -23.13 4.80 -6.05
N SER A 378 -21.94 5.28 -6.43
CA SER A 378 -20.74 5.02 -5.64
C SER A 378 -20.68 5.95 -4.44
N ALA A 379 -20.82 5.42 -3.23
CA ALA A 379 -20.62 6.18 -1.99
C ALA A 379 -19.25 6.88 -1.96
N LEU A 380 -18.20 6.21 -2.46
CA LEU A 380 -16.87 6.80 -2.57
C LEU A 380 -16.83 7.95 -3.60
N GLY A 381 -17.52 7.78 -4.74
CA GLY A 381 -17.67 8.83 -5.76
C GLY A 381 -18.44 10.04 -5.24
N TRP A 382 -19.51 9.84 -4.47
CA TRP A 382 -20.25 10.93 -3.81
C TRP A 382 -19.36 11.73 -2.87
N ARG A 383 -18.57 11.05 -2.03
CA ARG A 383 -17.61 11.70 -1.15
C ARG A 383 -16.52 12.45 -1.91
N LEU A 384 -16.10 11.96 -3.08
CA LEU A 384 -15.21 12.69 -3.98
C LEU A 384 -15.82 14.00 -4.45
N LEU A 385 -17.07 13.98 -4.93
CA LEU A 385 -17.77 15.17 -5.39
C LEU A 385 -18.00 16.18 -4.24
N SER A 386 -18.45 15.70 -3.08
CA SER A 386 -18.71 16.56 -1.92
C SER A 386 -17.43 17.16 -1.32
N SER A 387 -16.31 16.41 -1.32
CA SER A 387 -15.04 16.87 -0.73
C SER A 387 -14.17 17.67 -1.69
N TYR A 388 -14.18 17.32 -2.98
CA TYR A 388 -13.25 17.85 -3.98
C TYR A 388 -13.91 18.43 -5.23
N GLY A 389 -15.25 18.40 -5.34
CA GLY A 389 -15.97 18.85 -6.53
C GLY A 389 -15.71 20.33 -6.89
N THR A 390 -15.49 21.20 -5.90
CA THR A 390 -15.13 22.61 -6.16
C THR A 390 -13.81 22.75 -6.93
N THR A 391 -12.84 21.87 -6.67
CA THR A 391 -11.57 21.86 -7.40
C THR A 391 -11.75 21.16 -8.74
N LEU A 392 -12.40 19.98 -8.74
CA LEU A 392 -12.56 19.16 -9.94
C LEU A 392 -13.36 19.85 -11.03
N ARG A 393 -14.38 20.66 -10.70
CA ARG A 393 -15.18 21.39 -11.70
C ARG A 393 -14.39 22.39 -12.54
N ASN A 394 -13.20 22.80 -12.08
CA ASN A 394 -12.32 23.68 -12.84
C ASN A 394 -11.43 22.90 -13.82
N GLU A 395 -11.41 21.57 -13.71
CA GLU A 395 -10.55 20.67 -14.49
C GLU A 395 -11.35 19.77 -15.44
N MET A 396 -12.61 19.47 -15.10
CA MET A 396 -13.48 18.56 -15.85
C MET A 396 -14.95 18.86 -15.59
N SER A 397 -15.83 18.38 -16.48
CA SER A 397 -17.26 18.41 -16.24
C SER A 397 -17.67 17.35 -15.21
N LEU A 398 -18.54 17.71 -14.27
CA LEU A 398 -18.98 16.85 -13.18
C LEU A 398 -20.45 16.48 -13.34
N ALA A 399 -20.73 15.18 -13.22
CA ALA A 399 -22.08 14.67 -13.38
C ALA A 399 -22.38 13.49 -12.49
N VAL A 400 -23.67 13.25 -12.30
CA VAL A 400 -24.20 12.15 -11.50
C VAL A 400 -25.30 11.43 -12.27
N VAL A 401 -25.32 10.10 -12.14
CA VAL A 401 -26.49 9.29 -12.47
C VAL A 401 -27.13 8.78 -11.18
N LEU A 402 -28.39 9.13 -11.01
CA LEU A 402 -29.24 8.71 -9.90
C LEU A 402 -30.12 7.56 -10.37
N THR A 403 -29.75 6.36 -9.98
CA THR A 403 -30.55 5.16 -10.20
C THR A 403 -31.31 4.80 -8.94
N ALA A 404 -32.47 4.16 -9.12
CA ALA A 404 -33.21 3.55 -8.01
C ALA A 404 -33.53 2.11 -8.40
N PRO A 405 -32.75 1.12 -7.94
CA PRO A 405 -32.94 -0.28 -8.34
C PRO A 405 -34.36 -0.78 -8.06
N ASP A 406 -34.99 -0.28 -6.99
CA ASP A 406 -36.23 -0.84 -6.44
C ASP A 406 -37.34 0.22 -6.20
N GLY A 407 -37.19 1.45 -6.74
CA GLY A 407 -38.13 2.55 -6.46
C GLY A 407 -38.05 3.13 -5.04
N SER A 408 -37.02 2.77 -4.26
CA SER A 408 -36.61 3.56 -3.09
C SER A 408 -36.11 4.92 -3.56
N GLY A 409 -36.53 6.00 -2.91
CA GLY A 409 -36.21 7.36 -3.33
C GLY A 409 -34.70 7.58 -3.51
N VAL A 410 -34.36 8.48 -4.44
CA VAL A 410 -33.00 8.95 -4.75
C VAL A 410 -32.17 9.13 -3.48
N PRO A 411 -30.92 8.65 -3.37
CA PRO A 411 -30.05 8.93 -2.21
C PRO A 411 -29.91 10.45 -1.97
N ILE A 412 -30.58 10.94 -0.93
CA ILE A 412 -30.95 12.36 -0.77
C ILE A 412 -29.77 13.16 -0.22
N ASP A 413 -29.10 12.61 0.79
CA ASP A 413 -28.14 13.35 1.61
C ASP A 413 -26.85 13.69 0.83
N ASP A 414 -26.39 12.78 -0.02
CA ASP A 414 -25.18 12.98 -0.83
C ASP A 414 -25.40 13.94 -2.00
N PHE A 415 -26.60 13.94 -2.58
CA PHE A 415 -26.96 14.82 -3.70
C PHE A 415 -26.92 16.29 -3.31
N GLN A 416 -27.54 16.65 -2.17
CA GLN A 416 -27.57 18.04 -1.70
C GLN A 416 -26.16 18.58 -1.44
N GLY A 417 -25.24 17.72 -0.98
CA GLY A 417 -23.88 18.10 -0.64
C GLY A 417 -23.04 18.59 -1.82
N CYS A 418 -23.40 18.23 -3.06
CA CYS A 418 -22.57 18.50 -4.24
C CYS A 418 -23.29 19.06 -5.48
N PHE A 419 -24.63 19.17 -5.49
CA PHE A 419 -25.42 19.59 -6.66
C PHE A 419 -24.97 20.92 -7.29
N ASP A 420 -24.57 21.91 -6.48
CA ASP A 420 -24.09 23.21 -6.95
C ASP A 420 -22.81 23.15 -7.83
N ARG A 421 -22.10 22.01 -7.75
CA ARG A 421 -20.86 21.71 -8.49
C ARG A 421 -21.10 20.87 -9.74
N LEU A 422 -22.29 20.31 -9.91
CA LEU A 422 -22.64 19.44 -11.03
C LEU A 422 -23.11 20.26 -12.25
N ASP A 423 -22.67 19.84 -13.42
CA ASP A 423 -23.11 20.39 -14.70
C ASP A 423 -24.45 19.76 -15.13
N TRP A 424 -24.63 18.48 -14.88
CA TRP A 424 -25.85 17.73 -15.21
C TRP A 424 -26.05 16.51 -14.31
N VAL A 425 -27.29 16.08 -14.20
CA VAL A 425 -27.76 14.98 -13.36
C VAL A 425 -28.75 14.16 -14.17
N VAL A 426 -28.55 12.84 -14.27
CA VAL A 426 -29.46 11.94 -14.99
C VAL A 426 -30.22 11.06 -14.01
N THR A 427 -31.53 10.94 -14.19
CA THR A 427 -32.39 9.98 -13.47
C THR A 427 -32.87 8.87 -14.41
N ASP A 428 -33.23 7.70 -13.86
CA ASP A 428 -33.80 6.59 -14.66
C ASP A 428 -35.15 6.97 -15.31
N THR A 429 -35.92 7.85 -14.66
CA THR A 429 -37.29 8.20 -15.09
C THR A 429 -37.58 9.70 -14.96
N ASP A 430 -38.56 10.18 -15.74
CA ASP A 430 -39.11 11.54 -15.61
C ASP A 430 -39.71 11.81 -14.22
N ALA A 431 -40.37 10.80 -13.64
CA ALA A 431 -40.98 10.91 -12.31
C ALA A 431 -39.92 11.22 -11.24
N GLN A 432 -38.77 10.55 -11.27
CA GLN A 432 -37.66 10.83 -10.35
C GLN A 432 -37.07 12.22 -10.58
N ARG A 433 -36.90 12.64 -11.84
CA ARG A 433 -36.44 14.00 -12.18
C ARG A 433 -37.35 15.05 -11.56
N ASP A 434 -38.66 14.90 -11.77
CA ASP A 434 -39.67 15.86 -11.33
C ASP A 434 -39.86 15.84 -9.81
N GLU A 435 -39.75 14.66 -9.16
CA GLU A 435 -39.70 14.52 -7.71
C GLU A 435 -38.49 15.28 -7.13
N LEU A 436 -37.30 15.07 -7.70
CA LEU A 436 -36.07 15.72 -7.26
C LEU A 436 -36.16 17.24 -7.41
N ALA A 437 -36.66 17.71 -8.57
CA ALA A 437 -36.89 19.13 -8.82
C ALA A 437 -37.88 19.74 -7.81
N GLY A 438 -38.99 19.06 -7.54
CA GLY A 438 -40.01 19.51 -6.59
C GLY A 438 -39.49 19.54 -5.15
N ARG A 439 -38.78 18.49 -4.74
CA ARG A 439 -38.25 18.34 -3.38
C ARG A 439 -37.23 19.42 -3.02
N TYR A 440 -36.37 19.78 -3.97
CA TYR A 440 -35.33 20.80 -3.77
C TYR A 440 -35.74 22.19 -4.30
N LEU A 441 -37.00 22.36 -4.70
CA LEU A 441 -37.54 23.61 -5.24
C LEU A 441 -36.67 24.20 -6.37
N LEU A 442 -36.13 23.33 -7.22
CA LEU A 442 -35.24 23.71 -8.31
C LEU A 442 -36.02 24.45 -9.40
N SER A 443 -35.49 25.58 -9.85
CA SER A 443 -36.11 26.43 -10.86
C SER A 443 -35.09 26.95 -11.86
N GLY A 444 -35.57 27.27 -13.07
CA GLY A 444 -34.77 27.81 -14.16
C GLY A 444 -33.50 26.98 -14.44
N PRO A 445 -32.31 27.61 -14.53
CA PRO A 445 -31.06 26.93 -14.90
C PRO A 445 -30.63 25.78 -13.99
N ALA A 446 -31.18 25.67 -12.78
CA ALA A 446 -30.90 24.53 -11.89
C ALA A 446 -31.77 23.31 -12.25
N ARG A 447 -33.04 23.53 -12.66
CA ARG A 447 -33.92 22.45 -13.11
C ARG A 447 -33.46 21.90 -14.45
N ASP A 448 -32.96 22.76 -15.33
CA ASP A 448 -32.49 22.38 -16.67
C ASP A 448 -31.28 21.41 -16.65
N ARG A 449 -30.58 21.30 -15.50
CA ARG A 449 -29.50 20.33 -15.30
C ARG A 449 -30.00 18.92 -15.01
N LEU A 450 -31.28 18.76 -14.66
CA LEU A 450 -31.86 17.45 -14.40
C LEU A 450 -32.43 16.89 -15.70
N ILE A 451 -31.91 15.74 -16.11
CA ILE A 451 -32.21 15.08 -17.38
C ILE A 451 -32.77 13.70 -17.05
N SER A 452 -33.81 13.25 -17.75
CA SER A 452 -34.27 11.87 -17.63
C SER A 452 -33.55 10.99 -18.65
N ALA A 453 -33.53 9.68 -18.44
CA ALA A 453 -32.93 8.74 -19.37
C ALA A 453 -33.46 8.90 -20.82
N ALA A 454 -34.74 9.27 -20.98
CA ALA A 454 -35.37 9.46 -22.28
C ALA A 454 -34.81 10.68 -23.05
N ASP A 455 -34.47 11.75 -22.34
CA ASP A 455 -34.02 13.03 -22.93
C ASP A 455 -32.48 13.11 -23.04
N CYS A 456 -31.77 12.05 -22.64
CA CYS A 456 -30.32 12.07 -22.47
C CYS A 456 -29.55 12.28 -23.78
N ALA A 457 -30.00 11.69 -24.88
CA ALA A 457 -29.37 11.82 -26.19
C ALA A 457 -29.36 13.29 -26.67
N ASP A 458 -30.52 13.95 -26.61
CA ASP A 458 -30.67 15.34 -27.04
C ASP A 458 -29.89 16.28 -26.10
N ALA A 459 -29.99 16.08 -24.79
CA ALA A 459 -29.35 16.95 -23.81
C ALA A 459 -27.81 16.87 -23.82
N LEU A 460 -27.23 15.68 -24.04
CA LEU A 460 -25.77 15.50 -24.04
C LEU A 460 -25.12 15.82 -25.40
N ALA A 461 -25.86 15.76 -26.51
CA ALA A 461 -25.38 16.22 -27.82
C ALA A 461 -25.02 17.72 -27.81
N ASP A 462 -25.82 18.54 -27.13
CA ASP A 462 -25.57 19.97 -26.95
C ASP A 462 -24.36 20.28 -26.05
N LEU A 463 -23.99 19.37 -25.16
CA LEU A 463 -22.81 19.51 -24.29
C LEU A 463 -21.51 19.12 -25.00
N ALA A 464 -21.55 18.12 -25.89
CA ALA A 464 -20.41 17.70 -26.70
C ALA A 464 -19.93 18.83 -27.64
N THR A 465 -20.85 19.67 -28.13
CA THR A 465 -20.52 20.80 -29.01
C THR A 465 -19.92 22.00 -28.27
N ARG A 466 -20.28 22.24 -27.00
CA ARG A 466 -19.73 23.35 -26.18
C ARG A 466 -18.36 23.06 -25.60
N GLY A 467 -18.00 21.78 -25.42
CA GLY A 467 -16.73 21.34 -24.83
C GLY A 467 -15.50 21.45 -25.75
N ALA A 468 -15.63 22.02 -26.95
CA ALA A 468 -14.52 22.23 -27.89
C ALA A 468 -13.76 23.56 -27.69
N ASP A 469 -14.31 24.50 -26.89
CA ASP A 469 -13.80 25.87 -26.74
C ASP A 469 -12.97 26.10 -25.45
N HIS A 470 -12.61 25.06 -24.70
CA HIS A 470 -11.75 25.16 -23.49
C HIS A 470 -10.41 24.44 -23.68
N GLY A 471 -9.83 24.54 -24.87
CA GLY A 471 -8.50 24.01 -25.23
C GLY A 471 -7.35 24.93 -24.87
#